data_AF-A0A3L5H432-F1
#
_entry.id   AF-A0A3L5H432-F1
#
_cell.length_a   1.000
_cell.length_b   1.000
_cell.length_c   1.000
_cell.angle_alpha   90.00
_cell.angle_beta   90.00
_cell.angle_gamma   90.00
#
_symmetry.space_group_name_H-M   'P 1'
#
loop_
_entity.id
_entity.type
_entity.pdbx_description
1 polymer ?
#
loop_
_entity_poly.entity_id
_entity_poly.type
_entity_poly.pdbx_seq_one_letter_code
_entity_poly.pdbx_strand_id
1 'polypeptide(L)' 'MRDVRTGPDGYLYVLTDESSGELLKVSPRN' A
#
# COMPACT_ATOMS: atom_id res chain seq x y z
N MET A 1 -3.21 9.62 -8.66
CA MET A 1 -3.33 10.04 -7.24
C MET A 1 -3.00 8.81 -6.44
N ARG A 2 -2.05 8.87 -5.49
CA ARG A 2 -1.70 7.69 -4.69
C ARG A 2 -2.78 7.43 -3.64
N ASP A 3 -3.38 6.26 -3.67
CA ASP A 3 -4.30 5.79 -2.63
C ASP A 3 -3.54 4.94 -1.62
N VAL A 4 -3.81 5.16 -0.34
CA VAL A 4 -3.20 4.44 0.77
C VAL A 4 -4.32 3.92 1.67
N ARG A 5 -4.33 2.61 1.90
CA ARG A 5 -5.36 1.95 2.72
C ARG A 5 -4.72 1.15 3.85
N THR A 6 -5.29 1.27 5.04
CA THR A 6 -4.93 0.45 6.19
C THR A 6 -5.71 -0.86 6.14
N GLY A 7 -5.01 -1.98 6.23
CA GLY A 7 -5.62 -3.30 6.31
C GLY A 7 -6.07 -3.66 7.73
N PRO A 8 -7.05 -4.57 7.86
CA PRO A 8 -7.44 -5.13 9.15
C PRO A 8 -6.31 -5.97 9.80
N ASP A 9 -5.27 -6.30 9.05
CA ASP A 9 -4.07 -7.01 9.49
C ASP A 9 -2.97 -6.07 10.04
N GLY A 10 -3.21 -4.75 10.08
CA GLY A 10 -2.28 -3.75 10.59
C GLY A 10 -1.20 -3.32 9.58
N TYR A 11 -1.27 -3.76 8.33
CA TYR A 11 -0.37 -3.32 7.26
C TYR A 11 -0.94 -2.12 6.50
N LEU A 12 -0.07 -1.42 5.76
CA LEU A 12 -0.47 -0.42 4.78
C LEU A 12 -0.36 -0.99 3.37
N TYR A 13 -1.37 -0.67 2.56
CA TYR A 13 -1.48 -1.04 1.16
C TYR A 13 -1.40 0.22 0.31
N VAL A 14 -0.41 0.28 -0.58
CA VAL A 14 -0.18 1.43 -1.45
C VAL A 14 -0.42 1.02 -2.89
N LEU A 15 -1.33 1.73 -3.56
CA LEU A 15 -1.50 1.61 -5.00
C LEU A 15 -0.60 2.62 -5.71
N THR A 16 0.25 2.16 -6.60
CA THR A 16 1.11 3.02 -7.41
C THR A 16 0.41 3.37 -8.73
N ASP A 17 0.64 4.59 -9.22
CA ASP A 17 0.14 5.06 -10.52
C ASP A 17 1.11 4.68 -11.67
N GLU A 18 1.94 3.64 -11.50
CA GLU A 18 2.80 3.15 -12.58
C GLU A 18 1.97 2.52 -13.72
N SER A 19 2.51 2.49 -14.94
CA SER A 19 1.76 2.03 -16.13
C SER A 19 1.16 0.63 -16.00
N SER A 20 1.72 -0.23 -15.15
CA SER A 20 1.20 -1.57 -14.85
C SER A 20 0.36 -1.63 -13.57
N GLY A 21 0.40 -0.61 -12.71
CA GLY A 21 -0.10 -0.62 -11.35
C GLY A 21 0.64 -1.63 -10.47
N GLU A 22 1.19 -1.18 -9.34
CA GLU A 22 1.74 -2.09 -8.33
C GLU A 22 0.99 -1.92 -7.01
N LEU A 23 0.75 -3.04 -6.32
CA LEU A 23 0.22 -3.07 -4.97
C LEU A 23 1.34 -3.45 -4.00
N LEU A 24 1.78 -2.48 -3.21
CA LEU A 24 2.81 -2.69 -2.20
C LEU A 24 2.20 -2.95 -0.83
N LYS A 25 2.74 -3.95 -0.10
CA LYS A 25 2.39 -4.24 1.30
C LYS A 25 3.54 -3.79 2.21
N VAL A 26 3.26 -2.86 3.12
CA VAL A 26 4.26 -2.26 4.01
C VAL A 26 3.92 -2.58 5.47
N SER A 27 4.87 -3.15 6.21
CA SER A 27 4.76 -3.33 7.66
C SER A 27 5.27 -2.10 8.41
N PRO A 28 4.64 -1.71 9.52
CA PRO A 28 5.23 -0.80 10.49
C PRO A 28 6.57 -1.36 10.99
N ARG A 29 7.56 -0.50 11.18
CA ARG A 29 8.81 -0.88 11.83
C ARG A 29 8.72 -0.46 13.29
N ASN A 30 9.01 -1.39 14.19
CA ASN A 30 9.09 -1.14 15.64
C ASN A 30 10.15 -0.09 15.96
#